data_AF-A0A0J9BND9-F1
#
_entry.id   AF-A0A0J9BND9-F1
#
_cell.length_a   1.000
_cell.length_b   1.000
_cell.length_c   1.000
_cell.angle_alpha   90.00
_cell.angle_beta   90.00
_cell.angle_gamma   90.00
#
_symmetry.space_group_name_H-M   'P 1'
#
loop_
_entity.id
_entity.type
_entity.pdbx_description
1 polymer ?
#
loop_
_entity_poly.entity_id
_entity_poly.type
_entity_poly.pdbx_seq_one_letter_code
_entity_poly.pdbx_strand_id
1 'polypeptide(L)'
;MKYRKKPVVIEAFQWTGGSEQEEDPVWIIRAIKNGIAWFENAGTLDVKLMIRTLEGIHEASVGDYIIQGIAGEIYPCKPDIFLATYEPAVTKVSMNVTAHLDEDEIKHETDGL
;
A
#
# COMPACT_ATOMS: atom_id res chain seq x y z
N MET A 1 12.26 17.78 -26.83
CA MET A 1 12.53 17.98 -25.39
C MET A 1 12.61 16.63 -24.69
N LYS A 2 13.36 16.50 -23.59
CA LYS A 2 13.52 15.23 -22.84
C LYS A 2 12.88 15.36 -21.45
N TYR A 3 12.19 14.32 -21.00
CA TYR A 3 11.48 14.26 -19.71
C TYR A 3 11.83 12.96 -18.98
N ARG A 4 11.65 12.95 -17.66
CA ARG A 4 11.78 11.74 -16.81
C ARG A 4 10.46 11.46 -16.11
N LYS A 5 10.18 10.18 -15.84
CA LYS A 5 9.02 9.76 -15.04
C LYS A 5 9.18 10.28 -13.61
N LYS A 6 8.08 10.75 -12.99
CA LYS A 6 8.07 11.09 -11.57
C LYS A 6 8.15 9.80 -10.73
N PRO A 7 8.77 9.83 -9.54
CA PRO A 7 8.61 8.73 -8.59
C PRO A 7 7.13 8.61 -8.20
N VAL A 8 6.63 7.38 -8.11
CA VAL A 8 5.23 7.07 -7.81
C VAL A 8 5.19 6.11 -6.64
N VAL A 9 4.34 6.41 -5.65
CA VAL A 9 3.95 5.47 -4.60
C VAL A 9 2.54 4.99 -4.95
N ILE A 10 2.30 3.68 -4.80
CA ILE A 10 1.03 3.01 -5.08
C ILE A 10 0.58 2.28 -3.82
N GLU A 11 -0.72 1.99 -3.74
CA GLU A 11 -1.25 1.02 -2.80
C GLU A 11 -1.42 -0.32 -3.51
N ALA A 12 -1.07 -1.41 -2.82
CA ALA A 12 -1.27 -2.76 -3.31
C ALA A 12 -1.41 -3.72 -2.16
N PHE A 13 -2.11 -4.83 -2.40
CA PHE A 13 -2.17 -5.97 -1.50
C PHE A 13 -2.05 -7.27 -2.29
N GLN A 14 -1.57 -8.33 -1.65
CA GLN A 14 -1.54 -9.65 -2.26
C GLN A 14 -2.90 -10.33 -2.07
N TRP A 15 -3.50 -10.79 -3.17
CA TRP A 15 -4.81 -11.43 -3.13
C TRP A 15 -4.70 -12.94 -2.90
N THR A 16 -5.33 -13.44 -1.84
CA THR A 16 -5.26 -14.85 -1.42
C THR A 16 -6.46 -15.68 -1.85
N GLY A 17 -7.53 -15.03 -2.34
CA GLY A 17 -8.73 -15.68 -2.89
C GLY A 17 -9.58 -16.47 -1.90
N GLY A 18 -9.35 -16.34 -0.60
CA GLY A 18 -10.05 -17.12 0.42
C GLY A 18 -10.14 -16.45 1.78
N SER A 19 -10.53 -17.24 2.79
CA SER A 19 -10.67 -16.79 4.19
C SER A 19 -9.38 -16.28 4.81
N GLU A 20 -8.23 -16.66 4.26
CA GLU A 20 -6.91 -16.22 4.71
C GLU A 20 -6.56 -14.79 4.25
N GLN A 21 -7.46 -14.10 3.54
CA GLN A 21 -7.27 -12.69 3.19
C GLN A 21 -7.32 -11.82 4.46
N GLU A 22 -6.16 -11.32 4.88
CA GLU A 22 -6.08 -10.41 6.03
C GLU A 22 -6.33 -8.95 5.63
N GLU A 23 -5.92 -8.59 4.42
CA GLU A 23 -6.00 -7.23 3.90
C GLU A 23 -7.09 -7.11 2.82
N ASP A 24 -8.14 -6.34 3.11
CA ASP A 24 -9.14 -5.91 2.13
C ASP A 24 -9.21 -4.38 2.10
N PRO A 25 -8.35 -3.71 1.32
CA PRO A 25 -8.37 -2.27 1.22
C PRO A 25 -9.75 -1.71 0.83
N VAL A 26 -10.14 -0.58 1.41
CA VAL A 26 -11.48 0.01 1.17
C VAL A 26 -11.76 0.25 -0.31
N TRP A 27 -10.72 0.55 -1.10
CA TRP A 27 -10.86 0.77 -2.54
C TRP A 27 -11.23 -0.50 -3.32
N ILE A 28 -10.71 -1.68 -2.96
CA ILE A 28 -11.08 -2.92 -3.65
C ILE A 28 -12.52 -3.33 -3.31
N ILE A 29 -12.94 -3.13 -2.05
CA ILE A 29 -14.32 -3.35 -1.62
C ILE A 29 -15.29 -2.46 -2.42
N ARG A 30 -14.94 -1.19 -2.63
CA ARG A 30 -15.73 -0.27 -3.45
C ARG A 30 -15.77 -0.68 -4.91
N ALA A 31 -14.65 -1.14 -5.46
CA ALA A 31 -14.57 -1.64 -6.83
C ALA A 31 -15.50 -2.84 -7.04
N ILE A 32 -15.56 -3.76 -6.07
CA ILE A 32 -16.47 -4.90 -6.09
C ILE A 32 -17.94 -4.44 -6.05
N LYS A 33 -18.28 -3.54 -5.11
CA LYS A 33 -19.65 -2.99 -5.00
C LYS A 33 -20.11 -2.28 -6.27
N ASN A 34 -19.20 -1.63 -6.99
CA ASN A 34 -19.50 -0.90 -8.21
C ASN A 34 -19.40 -1.76 -9.49
N GLY A 35 -19.12 -3.06 -9.38
CA GLY A 35 -18.99 -3.97 -10.52
C GLY A 35 -17.75 -3.72 -11.39
N ILE A 36 -16.74 -3.02 -10.85
CA ILE A 36 -15.43 -2.86 -11.49
C ILE A 36 -14.59 -4.13 -11.27
N ALA A 37 -14.74 -4.77 -10.11
CA ALA A 37 -14.15 -6.07 -9.81
C ALA A 37 -15.23 -7.08 -9.40
N TRP A 38 -15.03 -8.35 -9.67
CA TRP A 38 -15.93 -9.43 -9.23
C TRP A 38 -15.19 -10.75 -9.15
N PHE A 39 -15.77 -11.71 -8.43
CA PHE A 39 -15.23 -13.06 -8.36
C PHE A 39 -15.88 -13.97 -9.38
N GLU A 40 -15.06 -14.80 -10.02
CA GLU A 40 -15.51 -15.98 -10.76
C GLU A 40 -15.06 -17.24 -10.01
N ASN A 41 -15.88 -18.29 -10.05
CA ASN A 41 -15.66 -19.55 -9.33
C ASN A 41 -15.41 -19.36 -7.82
N ALA A 42 -16.11 -18.41 -7.19
CA ALA A 42 -15.96 -18.15 -5.76
C ALA A 42 -16.22 -19.41 -4.91
N GLY A 43 -15.32 -19.66 -3.95
CA GLY A 43 -15.38 -20.83 -3.07
C GLY A 43 -14.75 -22.11 -3.63
N THR A 44 -14.09 -22.05 -4.80
CA THR A 44 -13.33 -23.17 -5.36
C THR A 44 -11.84 -22.86 -5.43
N LEU A 45 -11.03 -23.88 -5.75
CA LEU A 45 -9.59 -23.71 -5.98
C LEU A 45 -9.28 -22.92 -7.27
N ASP A 46 -10.25 -22.81 -8.18
CA ASP A 46 -10.15 -22.09 -9.44
C ASP A 46 -10.72 -20.66 -9.35
N VAL A 47 -10.87 -20.13 -8.13
CA VAL A 47 -11.37 -18.78 -7.89
C VAL A 47 -10.48 -17.74 -8.56
N LYS A 48 -11.12 -16.76 -9.23
CA LYS A 48 -10.46 -15.65 -9.91
C LYS A 48 -11.06 -14.32 -9.48
N LEU A 49 -10.21 -13.30 -9.38
CA LEU A 49 -10.65 -11.92 -9.25
C LEU A 49 -10.56 -11.27 -10.63
N MET A 50 -11.72 -10.96 -11.19
CA MET A 50 -11.84 -10.30 -12.48
C MET A 50 -11.89 -8.79 -12.26
N ILE A 51 -11.13 -8.04 -13.05
CA ILE A 51 -10.98 -6.60 -12.91
C ILE A 51 -11.20 -5.96 -14.28
N ARG A 52 -12.21 -5.08 -14.38
CA ARG A 52 -12.44 -4.28 -15.58
C ARG A 52 -11.49 -3.09 -15.60
N THR A 53 -10.60 -3.06 -16.58
CA THR A 53 -9.66 -1.98 -16.87
C THR A 53 -10.08 -1.23 -18.14
N LEU A 54 -9.30 -0.23 -18.56
CA LEU A 54 -9.48 0.44 -19.85
C LEU A 54 -9.05 -0.45 -21.04
N GLU A 55 -8.25 -1.48 -20.80
CA GLU A 55 -7.69 -2.39 -21.80
C GLU A 55 -8.55 -3.66 -21.97
N GLY A 56 -9.50 -3.88 -21.07
CA GLY A 56 -10.40 -5.03 -21.09
C GLY A 56 -10.65 -5.57 -19.69
N ILE A 57 -11.13 -6.81 -19.63
CA ILE A 57 -11.27 -7.54 -18.37
C ILE A 57 -9.98 -8.32 -18.14
N HIS A 58 -9.35 -8.12 -17.00
CA HIS A 58 -8.14 -8.84 -16.59
C HIS A 58 -8.46 -9.81 -15.46
N GLU A 59 -7.80 -10.96 -15.50
CA GLU A 59 -7.89 -11.99 -14.48
C GLU A 59 -6.71 -11.87 -13.50
N ALA A 60 -7.01 -11.91 -12.20
CA ALA A 60 -6.04 -12.16 -11.16
C ALA A 60 -6.20 -13.60 -10.65
N SER A 61 -5.08 -14.30 -10.51
CA SER A 61 -4.98 -15.58 -9.80
C SER A 61 -4.65 -15.36 -8.33
N VAL A 62 -4.95 -16.35 -7.50
CA VAL A 62 -4.44 -16.41 -6.13
C VAL A 62 -2.92 -16.20 -6.11
N GLY A 63 -2.48 -15.31 -5.23
CA GLY A 63 -1.09 -14.89 -5.07
C GLY A 63 -0.72 -13.64 -5.86
N ASP A 64 -1.49 -13.23 -6.87
CA ASP A 64 -1.24 -11.99 -7.61
C ASP A 64 -1.41 -10.76 -6.70
N TYR A 65 -0.66 -9.71 -6.99
CA TYR A 65 -0.85 -8.40 -6.35
C TYR A 65 -1.95 -7.63 -7.08
N ILE A 66 -2.84 -7.01 -6.32
CA ILE A 66 -3.82 -6.07 -6.84
C ILE A 66 -3.36 -4.67 -6.50
N ILE A 67 -3.16 -3.85 -7.52
CA ILE A 67 -2.60 -2.51 -7.38
C ILE A 67 -3.69 -1.48 -7.66
N GLN A 68 -3.75 -0.45 -6.83
CA GLN A 68 -4.41 0.80 -7.15
C GLN A 68 -3.40 1.83 -7.65
N GLY A 69 -3.56 2.25 -8.90
CA GLY A 69 -2.76 3.31 -9.51
C GLY A 69 -3.20 4.71 -9.09
N ILE A 70 -2.46 5.74 -9.54
CA ILE A 70 -2.58 7.11 -9.03
C ILE A 70 -3.94 7.74 -9.37
N ALA A 71 -4.53 7.39 -10.51
CA ALA A 71 -5.84 7.89 -10.93
C ALA A 71 -6.99 6.96 -10.47
N GLY A 72 -6.70 6.00 -9.58
CA GLY A 72 -7.68 5.04 -9.06
C GLY A 72 -7.93 3.84 -9.98
N GLU A 73 -7.15 3.70 -11.06
CA GLU A 73 -7.13 2.48 -11.88
C GLU A 73 -6.72 1.27 -11.05
N ILE A 74 -7.33 0.11 -11.34
CA ILE A 74 -7.07 -1.14 -10.61
C ILE A 74 -6.56 -2.16 -11.62
N TYR A 75 -5.49 -2.86 -11.27
CA TYR A 75 -4.89 -3.87 -12.14
C TYR A 75 -4.27 -5.02 -11.34
N PRO A 76 -4.35 -6.25 -11.86
CA PRO A 76 -3.58 -7.36 -11.32
C PRO A 76 -2.12 -7.28 -11.78
N CYS A 77 -1.21 -7.76 -10.95
CA CYS A 77 0.22 -7.83 -11.23
C CYS A 77 0.80 -9.14 -10.70
N LYS A 78 1.59 -9.83 -11.53
CA LYS A 78 2.22 -11.08 -11.13
C LYS A 78 3.26 -10.83 -10.02
N PRO A 79 3.41 -11.74 -9.05
CA PRO A 79 4.24 -11.49 -7.85
C PRO A 79 5.70 -11.21 -8.18
N ASP A 80 6.26 -11.94 -9.12
CA ASP A 80 7.62 -11.76 -9.61
C ASP A 80 7.81 -10.39 -10.27
N ILE A 81 6.86 -9.95 -11.08
CA ILE A 81 6.86 -8.62 -11.70
C ILE A 81 6.71 -7.53 -10.62
N PHE A 82 5.82 -7.72 -9.66
CA PHE A 82 5.57 -6.76 -8.59
C PHE A 82 6.83 -6.53 -7.76
N LEU A 83 7.44 -7.60 -7.25
CA LEU A 83 8.63 -7.55 -6.40
C LEU A 83 9.88 -7.07 -7.15
N ALA A 84 9.93 -7.26 -8.48
CA ALA A 84 10.99 -6.68 -9.31
C ALA A 84 10.80 -5.19 -9.59
N THR A 85 9.58 -4.66 -9.42
CA THR A 85 9.22 -3.28 -9.80
C THR A 85 9.08 -2.35 -8.60
N TYR A 86 8.60 -2.87 -7.48
CA TYR A 86 8.21 -2.09 -6.30
C TYR A 86 8.98 -2.51 -5.05
N GLU A 87 9.24 -1.53 -4.20
CA GLU A 87 9.81 -1.71 -2.86
C GLU A 87 8.90 -1.02 -1.83
N PRO A 88 8.94 -1.42 -0.54
CA PRO A 88 8.18 -0.74 0.50
C PRO A 88 8.53 0.76 0.55
N ALA A 89 7.50 1.60 0.50
CA ALA A 89 7.69 3.03 0.68
C ALA A 89 8.10 3.32 2.13
N VAL A 90 9.37 3.63 2.36
CA VAL A 90 9.86 3.98 3.71
C VAL A 90 9.25 5.32 4.11
N THR A 91 8.27 5.32 5.02
CA THR A 91 7.82 6.55 5.67
C THR A 91 8.93 7.01 6.61
N LYS A 92 9.77 7.96 6.17
CA LYS A 92 10.62 8.71 7.09
C LYS A 92 9.72 9.47 8.06
N VAL A 93 9.42 8.87 9.21
CA VAL A 93 8.93 9.63 10.35
C VAL A 93 10.06 10.59 10.72
N SER A 94 9.86 11.88 10.46
CA SER A 94 10.78 12.93 10.89
C SER A 94 10.83 12.92 12.43
N MET A 95 11.84 12.27 13.00
CA MET A 95 12.17 12.46 14.40
C MET A 95 12.81 13.84 14.56
N ASN A 96 12.00 14.87 14.77
CA ASN A 96 12.47 16.10 15.39
C ASN A 96 12.50 15.86 16.90
N VAL A 97 13.59 15.29 17.41
CA VAL A 97 13.94 15.48 18.82
C VAL A 97 14.78 16.75 18.87
N THR A 98 14.13 17.88 19.12
CA THR A 98 14.84 19.12 19.48
C THR A 98 15.36 18.95 20.90
N ALA A 99 16.63 18.59 21.05
CA ALA A 99 17.34 18.72 22.31
C ALA A 99 18.09 20.06 22.30
N HIS A 100 17.47 21.10 22.86
CA HIS A 100 18.03 22.41 23.20
C HIS A 100 17.28 22.88 24.46
N LEU A 101 17.82 23.27 25.61
CA LEU A 101 19.11 23.31 26.34
C LEU A 101 18.68 23.28 27.86
N ASP A 102 19.48 23.02 28.89
CA ASP A 102 20.48 23.93 29.46
C ASP A 102 21.37 23.20 30.48
N GLU A 103 22.69 23.21 30.24
CA GLU A 103 23.72 22.91 31.23
C GLU A 103 24.12 24.22 31.94
N ASP A 104 23.28 24.85 32.77
CA ASP A 104 23.72 26.06 33.51
C ASP A 104 22.79 26.47 34.69
N GLU A 105 22.32 25.52 35.50
CA GLU A 105 21.74 25.86 36.82
C GLU A 105 22.46 25.10 37.95
N ILE A 106 23.77 25.37 38.08
CA ILE A 106 24.49 25.15 39.34
C ILE A 106 24.67 26.51 40.02
N LYS A 107 24.28 26.55 41.30
CA LYS A 107 24.67 27.48 42.39
C LYS A 107 23.69 28.64 42.67
N HIS A 108 22.89 28.49 43.73
CA HIS A 108 22.96 29.35 44.93
C HIS A 108 21.89 28.98 45.97
N GLU A 109 22.34 28.48 47.14
CA GLU A 109 21.70 28.60 48.46
C GLU A 109 22.70 27.92 49.46
N THR A 110 23.78 28.57 49.90
CA THR A 110 23.92 29.46 51.07
C THR A 110 23.06 29.11 52.28
N ASP A 111 23.72 28.55 53.29
CA ASP A 111 23.54 28.73 54.75
C ASP A 111 22.24 29.37 55.25
N GLY A 112 21.54 28.67 56.16
CA GLY A 112 20.50 29.30 56.98
C GLY A 112 19.71 28.38 57.92
N LEU A 113 20.29 28.11 59.09
CA LEU A 113 19.72 27.55 60.35
C LEU A 113 19.39 26.05 60.44
#